data_AF-A0A838IAH5-F1
#
_entry.id   AF-A0A838IAH5-F1
#
_cell.length_a   1.000
_cell.length_b   1.000
_cell.length_c   1.000
_cell.angle_alpha   90.00
_cell.angle_beta   90.00
_cell.angle_gamma   90.00
#
_symmetry.space_group_name_H-M   'P 1'
#
loop_
_entity.id
_entity.type
_entity.pdbx_description
1 polymer ?
#
loop_
_entity_poly.entity_id
_entity_poly.type
_entity_poly.pdbx_seq_one_letter_code
_entity_poly.pdbx_strand_id
1 'polypeptide(L)'
;MKKELRPVHDALTCEVCGRTILKGEHTEAHLAPGGHRHLVCELCLGRAQHAGWIRESSAGDVPTGRPREEQGRSILSRLRRRRPDVPVPQPVHRQAEPESDRAVEEPAGEGTP
;
A
#
# COMPACT_ATOMS: atom_id res chain seq x y z
N MET A 1 -55.68 -12.50 -5.95
CA MET A 1 -54.35 -13.15 -5.92
C MET A 1 -53.37 -12.26 -5.17
N LYS A 2 -52.62 -12.81 -4.22
CA LYS A 2 -51.53 -12.11 -3.53
C LYS A 2 -50.22 -12.46 -4.24
N LYS A 3 -49.50 -11.46 -4.74
CA LYS A 3 -48.19 -11.61 -5.39
C LYS A 3 -47.13 -11.53 -4.30
N GLU A 4 -46.37 -12.60 -4.12
CA GLU A 4 -45.22 -12.64 -3.22
C GLU A 4 -43.99 -12.09 -3.95
N LEU A 5 -43.30 -11.14 -3.32
CA LEU A 5 -42.00 -10.67 -3.79
C LEU A 5 -40.93 -11.58 -3.21
N ARG A 6 -40.24 -12.35 -4.06
CA ARG A 6 -39.04 -13.10 -3.68
C ARG A 6 -37.82 -12.39 -4.26
N PRO A 7 -36.99 -11.73 -3.43
CA PRO A 7 -35.76 -11.13 -3.90
C PRO A 7 -34.74 -12.24 -4.19
N VAL A 8 -34.48 -12.50 -5.46
CA VAL A 8 -33.35 -13.32 -5.89
C VAL A 8 -32.17 -12.37 -6.08
N HIS A 9 -31.09 -12.59 -5.32
CA HIS A 9 -29.84 -11.86 -5.49
C HIS A 9 -28.76 -12.89 -5.83
N ASP A 10 -28.06 -12.68 -6.93
CA ASP A 10 -26.89 -13.49 -7.27
C ASP A 10 -25.78 -13.18 -6.27
N ALA A 11 -25.29 -14.21 -5.59
CA ALA A 11 -24.21 -14.08 -4.64
C ALA A 11 -22.87 -14.00 -5.39
N LEU A 12 -22.44 -12.78 -5.71
CA LEU A 12 -21.11 -12.53 -6.28
C LEU A 12 -20.05 -12.63 -5.18
N THR A 13 -18.86 -13.13 -5.52
CA THR A 13 -17.73 -13.27 -4.57
C THR A 13 -16.50 -12.51 -5.06
N CYS A 14 -15.75 -11.94 -4.13
CA CYS A 14 -14.47 -11.31 -4.43
C CYS A 14 -13.39 -12.37 -4.68
N GLU A 15 -12.73 -12.32 -5.82
CA GLU A 15 -11.72 -13.30 -6.23
C GLU A 15 -10.42 -13.20 -5.42
N VAL A 16 -10.21 -12.10 -4.69
CA VAL A 16 -9.00 -11.87 -3.88
C VAL A 16 -9.16 -12.34 -2.43
N CYS A 17 -10.36 -12.22 -1.85
CA CYS A 17 -10.61 -12.56 -0.44
C CYS A 17 -11.73 -13.57 -0.20
N GLY A 18 -12.46 -13.97 -1.25
CA GLY A 18 -13.53 -14.96 -1.20
C GLY A 18 -14.83 -14.49 -0.54
N ARG A 19 -14.90 -13.25 -0.04
CA ARG A 19 -16.12 -12.72 0.61
C ARG A 19 -17.22 -12.49 -0.42
N THR A 20 -18.46 -12.74 -0.02
CA THR A 20 -19.63 -12.34 -0.79
C THR A 20 -19.72 -10.83 -0.87
N ILE A 21 -19.90 -10.31 -2.07
CA ILE A 21 -20.13 -8.90 -2.34
C ILE A 21 -21.59 -8.60 -1.98
N LEU A 22 -21.78 -7.62 -1.08
CA LEU A 22 -23.11 -7.21 -0.67
C LEU A 22 -23.75 -6.28 -1.69
N LYS A 23 -25.08 -6.16 -1.63
CA LYS A 23 -25.81 -5.23 -2.47
C LYS A 23 -25.41 -3.79 -2.13
N GLY A 24 -24.94 -3.04 -3.12
CA GLY A 24 -24.48 -1.67 -2.95
C GLY A 24 -22.99 -1.54 -2.60
N GLU A 25 -22.28 -2.66 -2.41
CA GLU A 25 -20.81 -2.63 -2.32
C GLU A 25 -20.21 -2.35 -3.69
N HIS A 26 -19.17 -1.51 -3.73
CA HIS A 26 -18.47 -1.22 -4.97
C HIS A 26 -17.51 -2.34 -5.35
N THR A 27 -17.55 -2.71 -6.63
CA THR A 27 -16.70 -3.75 -7.20
C THR A 27 -16.10 -3.28 -8.50
N GLU A 28 -14.89 -3.74 -8.78
CA GLU A 28 -14.19 -3.44 -10.02
C GLU A 28 -13.70 -4.72 -10.70
N ALA A 29 -13.84 -4.75 -12.04
CA ALA A 29 -13.31 -5.82 -12.86
C ALA A 29 -11.81 -5.63 -13.09
N HIS A 30 -11.05 -6.71 -12.89
CA HIS A 30 -9.60 -6.77 -13.08
C HIS A 30 -9.24 -7.96 -13.96
N LEU A 31 -8.19 -7.80 -14.76
CA LEU A 31 -7.57 -8.85 -15.53
C LEU A 31 -6.40 -9.42 -14.73
N ALA A 32 -6.49 -10.70 -14.37
CA ALA A 32 -5.35 -11.42 -13.81
C ALA A 32 -4.24 -11.59 -14.87
N PRO A 33 -3.00 -11.94 -14.48
CA PRO A 33 -1.90 -12.18 -15.43
C PRO A 33 -2.17 -13.23 -16.52
N GLY A 34 -3.22 -14.05 -16.39
CA GLY A 34 -3.70 -14.99 -17.41
C GLY A 34 -4.75 -14.42 -18.37
N GLY A 35 -5.09 -13.12 -18.26
CA GLY A 35 -6.12 -12.48 -19.08
C GLY A 35 -7.56 -12.79 -18.67
N HIS A 36 -7.76 -13.52 -17.58
CA HIS A 36 -9.10 -13.81 -17.05
C HIS A 36 -9.64 -12.60 -16.28
N ARG A 37 -10.92 -12.32 -16.48
CA ARG A 37 -11.65 -11.25 -15.78
C ARG A 37 -12.11 -11.76 -14.42
N HIS A 38 -11.80 -11.00 -13.38
CA HIS A 38 -12.14 -11.28 -12.01
C HIS A 38 -12.79 -10.05 -11.36
N LEU A 39 -13.78 -10.27 -10.51
CA LEU A 39 -14.40 -9.20 -9.71
C LEU A 39 -13.66 -9.05 -8.38
N VAL A 40 -13.32 -7.81 -8.06
CA VAL A 40 -12.58 -7.45 -6.85
C VAL A 40 -13.39 -6.42 -6.08
N CYS A 41 -13.60 -6.65 -4.78
CA CYS A 41 -14.24 -5.67 -3.91
C CYS A 41 -13.33 -4.45 -3.68
N GLU A 42 -13.92 -3.31 -3.32
CA GLU A 42 -13.20 -2.05 -3.06
C GLU A 42 -12.03 -2.19 -2.08
N LEU A 43 -12.16 -3.10 -1.10
CA LEU A 43 -11.15 -3.35 -0.07
C LEU A 43 -9.94 -4.13 -0.60
N CYS A 44 -10.07 -4.80 -1.74
CA CYS A 44 -9.03 -5.65 -2.32
C CYS A 44 -8.37 -5.06 -3.57
N LEU A 45 -8.75 -3.84 -3.98
CA LEU A 45 -8.18 -3.17 -5.16
C LEU A 45 -6.65 -3.01 -5.05
N GLY A 46 -6.14 -2.60 -3.89
CA GLY A 46 -4.71 -2.51 -3.65
C GLY A 46 -4.01 -3.87 -3.77
N ARG A 47 -4.61 -4.92 -3.19
CA ARG A 47 -4.06 -6.28 -3.26
C ARG A 47 -4.02 -6.82 -4.69
N ALA A 48 -5.06 -6.59 -5.49
CA ALA A 48 -5.10 -6.97 -6.90
C ALA A 48 -4.00 -6.25 -7.70
N GLN A 49 -3.85 -4.94 -7.53
CA GLN A 49 -2.80 -4.17 -8.21
C GLN A 49 -1.38 -4.62 -7.83
N HIS A 50 -1.14 -4.90 -6.54
CA HIS A 50 0.15 -5.43 -6.08
C HIS A 50 0.44 -6.84 -6.63
N ALA A 51 -0.60 -7.63 -6.90
CA ALA A 51 -0.50 -8.92 -7.59
C ALA A 51 -0.32 -8.77 -9.13
N GLY A 52 -0.22 -7.54 -9.63
CA GLY A 52 -0.04 -7.25 -11.06
C GLY A 52 -1.32 -7.38 -11.88
N TRP A 53 -2.50 -7.35 -11.24
CA TRP A 53 -3.76 -7.38 -11.98
C TRP A 53 -4.04 -6.01 -12.59
N ILE A 54 -4.56 -6.01 -13.81
CA ILE A 54 -4.82 -4.78 -14.58
C ILE A 54 -6.30 -4.44 -14.44
N ARG A 55 -6.62 -3.24 -13.93
CA ARG A 55 -8.00 -2.75 -13.87
C ARG A 55 -8.56 -2.63 -15.30
N GLU A 56 -9.73 -3.21 -15.57
CA GLU A 56 -10.30 -3.26 -16.92
C GLU A 56 -10.58 -1.85 -17.49
N SER A 57 -11.01 -0.89 -16.66
CA SER A 57 -11.20 0.50 -17.11
C SER A 57 -9.88 1.20 -17.44
N SER A 58 -8.77 0.76 -16.86
CA SER A 58 -7.43 1.25 -17.19
C SER A 58 -6.82 0.49 -18.37
N ALA A 59 -7.34 -0.69 -18.72
CA ALA A 59 -6.85 -1.51 -19.83
C ALA A 59 -6.98 -0.81 -21.20
N GLY A 60 -7.91 0.14 -21.34
CA GLY A 60 -8.00 1.02 -22.52
C GLY A 60 -6.99 2.17 -22.56
N ASP A 61 -6.37 2.49 -21.42
CA ASP A 61 -5.33 3.51 -21.24
C ASP A 61 -3.95 2.89 -20.95
N VAL A 62 -3.78 1.58 -21.18
CA VAL A 62 -2.46 0.95 -21.08
C VAL A 62 -1.68 1.32 -22.34
N PRO A 63 -0.63 2.16 -22.25
CA PRO A 63 0.30 2.29 -23.36
C PRO A 63 1.00 0.94 -23.49
N THR A 64 0.87 0.29 -24.64
CA THR A 64 1.58 -0.94 -25.00
C THR A 64 3.08 -0.63 -25.10
N GLY A 65 3.77 -0.46 -23.98
CA GLY A 65 5.15 0.02 -23.96
C GLY A 65 5.78 -0.02 -22.58
N ARG A 66 6.44 -1.16 -22.30
CA ARG A 66 7.62 -1.42 -21.44
C ARG A 66 7.64 -0.80 -20.01
N PRO A 67 8.24 -1.49 -19.01
CA PRO A 67 8.17 -1.07 -17.61
C PRO A 67 8.77 0.32 -17.43
N ARG A 68 8.07 1.15 -16.65
CA ARG A 68 8.44 2.52 -16.29
C ARG A 68 9.69 2.52 -15.42
N GLU A 69 10.84 2.41 -16.07
CA GLU A 69 12.14 2.69 -15.49
C GLU A 69 12.36 4.21 -15.58
N GLU A 70 12.40 4.85 -14.42
CA GLU A 70 13.12 6.11 -14.17
C GLU A 70 13.07 7.17 -15.30
N GLN A 71 12.03 8.01 -15.32
CA GLN A 71 12.08 9.25 -16.11
C GLN A 71 11.80 10.49 -15.25
N GLY A 72 12.50 10.55 -14.12
CA GLY A 72 12.97 11.82 -13.57
C GLY A 72 14.21 12.25 -14.35
N ARG A 73 14.06 12.74 -15.58
CA ARG A 73 15.18 13.31 -16.36
C ARG A 73 14.85 14.74 -16.75
N SER A 74 15.19 15.58 -15.78
CA SER A 74 15.19 17.03 -15.78
C SER A 74 15.73 17.67 -17.07
N ILE A 75 14.85 18.33 -17.81
CA ILE A 75 15.21 19.30 -18.86
C ILE A 75 15.46 20.72 -18.30
N LEU A 76 15.26 20.94 -17.00
CA LEU A 76 15.46 22.24 -16.34
C LEU A 76 16.77 22.34 -15.53
N SER A 77 17.58 21.28 -15.45
CA SER A 77 18.86 21.30 -14.71
C SER A 77 19.99 22.06 -15.42
N ARG A 78 19.77 22.65 -16.59
CA ARG A 78 20.82 23.40 -17.31
C ARG A 78 20.93 24.88 -16.93
N LEU A 79 20.01 25.45 -16.14
CA LEU A 79 20.06 26.87 -15.79
C LEU A 79 20.60 27.19 -14.39
N ARG A 80 20.99 26.21 -13.56
CA ARG A 80 21.55 26.47 -12.22
C ARG A 80 23.04 26.14 -12.10
N ARG A 81 23.83 26.62 -13.07
CA ARG A 81 25.30 26.53 -13.03
C ARG A 81 25.95 27.87 -12.63
N ARG A 82 25.52 28.43 -11.50
CA ARG A 82 26.33 29.41 -10.74
C ARG A 82 26.10 29.23 -9.23
N ARG A 83 27.06 28.55 -8.60
CA ARG A 83 27.24 28.37 -7.15
C ARG A 83 27.60 29.72 -6.48
N PRO A 84 27.46 29.83 -5.15
CA PRO A 84 28.61 29.52 -4.30
C PRO A 84 28.31 28.46 -3.22
N ASP A 85 29.38 27.78 -2.85
CA ASP A 85 29.48 26.77 -1.79
C ASP A 85 29.35 27.47 -0.43
N VAL A 86 28.32 27.13 0.35
CA VAL A 86 28.21 27.53 1.76
C VAL A 86 28.28 26.23 2.58
N PRO A 87 29.30 26.04 3.43
CA PRO A 87 29.37 24.87 4.29
C PRO A 87 28.26 24.96 5.34
N VAL A 88 27.32 24.01 5.31
CA VAL A 88 26.27 23.84 6.32
C VAL A 88 26.87 23.09 7.50
N PRO A 89 26.83 23.62 8.74
CA PRO A 89 27.26 22.87 9.92
C PRO A 89 26.29 21.72 10.21
N GLN A 90 26.85 20.54 10.47
CA GLN A 90 26.08 19.33 10.75
C GLN A 90 25.37 19.45 12.13
N PRO A 91 24.06 19.23 12.21
CA PRO A 91 23.37 19.16 13.49
C PRO A 91 23.74 17.85 14.20
N VAL A 92 24.27 17.97 15.41
CA VAL A 92 24.52 16.83 16.31
C VAL A 92 23.18 16.17 16.66
N HIS A 93 22.95 14.98 16.14
CA HIS A 93 21.82 14.15 16.51
C HIS A 93 21.96 13.73 17.97
N ARG A 94 21.20 14.38 18.86
CA ARG A 94 20.97 13.87 20.21
C ARG A 94 20.06 12.65 20.11
N GLN A 95 20.66 11.47 20.20
CA GLN A 95 19.94 10.22 20.33
C GLN A 95 19.37 10.16 21.76
N ALA A 96 18.06 10.32 21.88
CA ALA A 96 17.26 9.64 22.89
C ALA A 96 16.75 8.36 22.19
N GLU A 97 16.98 7.19 22.74
CA GLU A 97 16.06 6.34 23.54
C GLU A 97 16.74 4.94 23.59
N PRO A 98 16.26 3.91 24.31
CA PRO A 98 15.65 3.85 25.63
C PRO A 98 16.39 2.84 26.55
N GLU A 99 16.08 2.92 27.83
CA GLU A 99 16.43 1.98 28.89
C GLU A 99 15.99 0.54 28.52
N SER A 100 16.94 -0.38 28.40
CA SER A 100 16.65 -1.82 28.27
C SER A 100 16.96 -2.52 29.59
N ASP A 101 15.87 -2.88 30.26
CA ASP A 101 15.78 -3.83 31.37
C ASP A 101 16.73 -5.04 31.21
N ARG A 102 17.72 -5.12 32.09
CA ARG A 102 18.38 -6.38 32.47
C ARG A 102 18.61 -6.36 33.98
N ALA A 103 17.63 -6.91 34.69
CA ALA A 103 17.76 -7.38 36.05
C ALA A 103 18.88 -8.44 36.16
N VAL A 104 19.84 -8.25 37.07
CA VAL A 104 20.48 -9.32 37.87
C VAL A 104 21.06 -8.74 39.19
N GLU A 105 20.46 -9.19 40.29
CA GLU A 105 20.93 -9.44 41.67
C GLU A 105 21.58 -8.36 42.59
N GLU A 106 20.93 -8.25 43.77
CA GLU A 106 21.41 -7.92 45.13
C GLU A 106 22.79 -8.54 45.50
N PRO A 107 23.58 -7.98 46.45
CA PRO A 107 23.15 -7.95 47.86
C PRO A 107 23.71 -6.85 48.80
N ALA A 108 23.16 -6.88 50.01
CA ALA A 108 23.80 -6.70 51.32
C ALA A 108 23.54 -5.37 52.03
N GLY A 109 22.57 -5.45 52.95
CA GLY A 109 22.25 -4.41 53.91
C GLY A 109 23.34 -4.09 54.92
N GLU A 110 23.30 -2.82 55.32
CA GLU A 110 23.36 -2.30 56.69
C GLU A 110 23.96 -3.20 57.79
N GLY A 111 25.04 -2.70 58.38
CA GLY A 111 25.63 -3.22 59.62
C GLY A 111 26.28 -2.10 60.42
N THR A 112 25.46 -1.23 61.00
CA THR A 112 25.82 -0.29 62.09
C THR A 112 26.15 -1.10 63.36
N PRO A 113 27.19 -0.72 64.13
CA PRO A 113 26.97 0.13 65.31
C PRO A 113 27.79 1.42 65.34
#